data_AF-A0A8J4T3C1-F1
#
_entry.id   AF-A0A8J4T3C1-F1
#
_cell.length_a   1.000
_cell.length_b   1.000
_cell.length_c   1.000
_cell.angle_alpha   90.00
_cell.angle_beta   90.00
_cell.angle_gamma   90.00
#
_symmetry.space_group_name_H-M   'P 1'
#
loop_
_entity.id
_entity.type
_entity.pdbx_description
1 polymer ?
#
loop_
_entity_poly.entity_id
_entity_poly.type
_entity_poly.pdbx_seq_one_letter_code
_entity_poly.pdbx_strand_id
1 'polypeptide(L)'
;MIAPQKLKLQHHQTHDVRGIVGSKEHTVIEFDQPDVLLSSRGTHGISAGDVIEVYHPEDAHHALFLVPYLRDDVQLRDVISIEHSIAQTFKLQPHKVVCVQVVDKESVTLDLVELYIRDQYFSRSDSYRFIQQLTGGVLQVNKKIGYNQMRVQVGELWRKGEKYSSGYVGPETKIAFRSSTAVMQIFIQLSKEMWLFDEHGDLYFEKTLKFLSELFLKFWPESNSNHDGSIIFFTRVFLDDLPSVYQKRANCNAEGRFFEDFYRVIVQNERFTLEEWKRVLTQLKLEFKVFLREITTYLSTRYPICDGADELTTYVSCAPDGNFLEALNMAMNRECSMCCLLCLRTGMYLNCKRRKNHFISRISIIFTLGSLVCSQSK
;
A
#
# COMPACT_ATOMS: atom_id res chain seq x y z
N MET A 1 -41.78 -14.27 0.41
CA MET A 1 -41.17 -12.92 0.52
C MET A 1 -41.97 -12.13 1.52
N ILE A 2 -41.33 -11.69 2.61
CA ILE A 2 -41.95 -10.81 3.60
C ILE A 2 -42.06 -9.42 2.94
N ALA A 3 -43.21 -8.77 3.02
CA ALA A 3 -43.40 -7.44 2.45
C ALA A 3 -42.44 -6.44 3.12
N PRO A 4 -41.83 -5.50 2.36
CA PRO A 4 -40.91 -4.51 2.92
C PRO A 4 -41.63 -3.64 3.95
N GLN A 5 -41.06 -3.55 5.15
CA GLN A 5 -41.61 -2.77 6.25
C GLN A 5 -41.18 -1.32 6.15
N LYS A 6 -42.08 -0.40 6.43
CA LYS A 6 -41.80 1.04 6.43
C LYS A 6 -41.52 1.50 7.84
N LEU A 7 -40.27 1.86 8.12
CA LEU A 7 -39.82 2.34 9.43
C LEU A 7 -39.35 3.78 9.34
N LYS A 8 -39.49 4.55 10.42
CA LYS A 8 -38.95 5.90 10.51
C LYS A 8 -37.47 5.83 10.91
N LEU A 9 -36.61 6.48 10.14
CA LEU A 9 -35.17 6.48 10.41
C LEU A 9 -34.78 7.50 11.50
N GLN A 10 -33.94 7.08 12.43
CA GLN A 10 -33.21 7.94 13.36
C GLN A 10 -31.71 7.66 13.24
N HIS A 11 -30.89 8.65 13.60
CA HIS A 11 -29.44 8.47 13.66
C HIS A 11 -29.01 8.39 15.11
N HIS A 12 -28.06 7.51 15.39
CA HIS A 12 -27.30 7.55 16.64
C HIS A 12 -25.82 7.79 16.33
N GLN A 13 -25.10 8.34 17.30
CA GLN A 13 -23.66 8.53 17.23
C GLN A 13 -22.99 7.50 18.12
N THR A 14 -22.08 6.73 17.54
CA THR A 14 -21.05 5.99 18.28
C THR A 14 -19.94 6.98 18.63
N HIS A 15 -19.64 7.14 19.91
CA HIS A 15 -18.47 7.90 20.32
C HIS A 15 -17.23 7.07 19.99
N ASP A 16 -16.41 7.57 19.06
CA ASP A 16 -15.06 7.08 18.79
C ASP A 16 -14.25 7.31 20.09
N VAL A 17 -14.06 6.28 20.93
CA VAL A 17 -13.35 6.41 22.21
C VAL A 17 -11.88 6.71 21.93
N ARG A 18 -11.56 7.99 21.76
CA ARG A 18 -10.22 8.51 22.02
C ARG A 18 -10.05 8.59 23.54
N GLY A 19 -9.61 7.51 24.15
CA GLY A 19 -8.89 7.56 25.42
C GLY A 19 -9.43 6.71 26.56
N ILE A 20 -8.44 6.17 27.29
CA ILE A 20 -8.46 5.62 28.64
C ILE A 20 -8.66 4.09 28.74
N VAL A 21 -7.54 3.47 29.07
CA VAL A 21 -7.30 2.08 29.46
C VAL A 21 -8.21 1.67 30.61
N GLY A 22 -8.97 0.60 30.41
CA GLY A 22 -9.54 -0.23 31.47
C GLY A 22 -9.30 -1.69 31.10
N SER A 23 -8.42 -2.36 31.84
CA SER A 23 -8.07 -3.76 31.65
C SER A 23 -9.30 -4.65 31.78
N LYS A 24 -9.80 -5.15 30.65
CA LYS A 24 -10.56 -6.40 30.58
C LYS A 24 -9.97 -7.23 29.45
N GLU A 25 -9.26 -8.28 29.83
CA GLU A 25 -8.96 -9.40 28.96
C GLU A 25 -10.31 -9.94 28.44
N HIS A 26 -10.77 -9.56 27.26
CA HIS A 26 -11.71 -10.30 26.41
C HIS A 26 -11.60 -9.74 24.98
N THR A 27 -11.27 -10.62 24.05
CA THR A 27 -10.94 -10.35 22.65
C THR A 27 -12.21 -10.11 21.83
N VAL A 28 -12.91 -9.02 22.10
CA VAL A 28 -14.15 -8.65 21.40
C VAL A 28 -13.86 -7.41 20.56
N ILE A 29 -14.40 -7.33 19.35
CA ILE A 29 -14.42 -6.08 18.61
C ILE A 29 -15.20 -5.07 19.47
N GLU A 30 -14.54 -4.00 19.91
CA GLU A 30 -15.19 -2.92 20.66
C GLU A 30 -16.14 -2.16 19.72
N PHE A 31 -17.36 -2.65 19.56
CA PHE A 31 -18.49 -1.87 19.07
C PHE A 31 -19.24 -1.37 20.32
N ASP A 32 -18.92 -0.16 20.78
CA ASP A 32 -19.60 0.44 21.96
C ASP A 32 -21.11 0.60 21.72
N GLN A 33 -21.54 0.71 20.45
CA GLN A 33 -22.92 0.48 20.00
C GLN A 33 -22.96 -0.24 18.65
N PRO A 34 -23.96 -1.09 18.39
CA PRO A 34 -24.15 -1.74 17.10
C PRO A 34 -24.58 -0.75 16.01
N ASP A 35 -24.16 -1.00 14.77
CA ASP A 35 -24.47 -0.17 13.59
C ASP A 35 -25.97 0.11 13.39
N VAL A 36 -26.82 -0.86 13.77
CA VAL A 36 -28.27 -0.78 13.66
C VAL A 36 -28.94 -1.23 14.94
N LEU A 37 -29.94 -0.44 15.33
CA LEU A 37 -30.82 -0.70 16.45
C LEU A 37 -32.26 -0.76 15.96
N LEU A 38 -32.92 -1.87 16.29
CA LEU A 38 -34.32 -2.12 15.99
C LEU A 38 -35.10 -2.39 17.28
N SER A 39 -36.32 -1.86 17.36
CA SER A 39 -37.27 -2.21 18.41
C SER A 39 -37.86 -3.60 18.14
N SER A 40 -38.03 -4.40 19.18
CA SER A 40 -38.78 -5.66 19.12
C SER A 40 -40.28 -5.43 18.86
N ARG A 41 -40.77 -4.21 19.13
CA ARG A 41 -42.17 -3.81 18.94
C ARG A 41 -42.33 -3.11 17.59
N GLY A 42 -42.77 -3.86 16.58
CA GLY A 42 -43.09 -3.34 15.23
C GLY A 42 -42.33 -4.00 14.08
N THR A 43 -41.28 -4.77 14.39
CA THR A 43 -40.47 -5.50 13.39
C THR A 43 -41.00 -6.93 13.21
N HIS A 44 -42.02 -7.10 12.36
CA HIS A 44 -42.65 -8.41 12.18
C HIS A 44 -41.79 -9.33 11.29
N GLY A 45 -41.19 -10.38 11.84
CA GLY A 45 -40.42 -11.37 11.04
C GLY A 45 -38.97 -11.00 10.76
N ILE A 46 -38.40 -10.07 11.53
CA ILE A 46 -36.96 -9.83 11.59
C ILE A 46 -36.44 -10.45 12.90
N SER A 47 -35.46 -11.33 12.82
CA SER A 47 -34.82 -11.97 13.97
C SER A 47 -33.38 -11.47 14.15
N ALA A 48 -32.83 -11.69 15.34
CA ALA A 48 -31.39 -11.47 15.56
C ALA A 48 -30.57 -12.41 14.66
N GLY A 49 -29.56 -11.86 13.98
CA GLY A 49 -28.71 -12.57 13.02
C GLY A 49 -29.21 -12.52 11.56
N ASP A 50 -30.36 -11.89 11.30
CA ASP A 50 -30.83 -11.65 9.92
C ASP A 50 -30.07 -10.49 9.27
N VAL A 51 -29.89 -10.59 7.95
CA VAL A 51 -29.36 -9.51 7.13
C VAL A 51 -30.54 -8.73 6.56
N ILE A 52 -30.57 -7.45 6.87
CA ILE A 52 -31.60 -6.53 6.40
C ILE A 52 -31.04 -5.58 5.36
N GLU A 53 -31.87 -5.27 4.37
CA GLU A 53 -31.63 -4.24 3.39
C GLU A 53 -32.51 -3.03 3.73
N VAL A 54 -31.86 -1.87 3.83
CA VAL A 54 -32.49 -0.59 4.18
C VAL A 54 -32.25 0.40 3.05
N TYR A 55 -33.32 0.99 2.54
CA TYR A 55 -33.26 1.96 1.44
C TYR A 55 -34.44 2.95 1.52
N HIS A 56 -34.28 4.12 0.92
CA HIS A 56 -35.42 5.01 0.67
C HIS A 56 -36.14 4.57 -0.61
N PRO A 57 -37.49 4.60 -0.67
CA PRO A 57 -38.23 4.24 -1.88
C PRO A 57 -37.85 5.06 -3.13
N GLU A 58 -37.30 6.26 -2.92
CA GLU A 58 -36.91 7.22 -3.96
C GLU A 58 -35.44 7.06 -4.40
N ASP A 59 -34.61 6.36 -3.62
CA ASP A 59 -33.17 6.24 -3.86
C ASP A 59 -32.80 4.83 -4.33
N ALA A 60 -31.89 4.76 -5.31
CA ALA A 60 -31.30 3.50 -5.78
C ALA A 60 -30.21 2.94 -4.83
N HIS A 61 -29.86 3.66 -3.76
CA HIS A 61 -28.79 3.24 -2.85
C HIS A 61 -29.35 2.37 -1.75
N HIS A 62 -28.92 1.12 -1.73
CA HIS A 62 -29.35 0.13 -0.75
C HIS A 62 -28.21 -0.13 0.25
N ALA A 63 -28.53 -0.15 1.54
CA ALA A 63 -27.59 -0.39 2.61
C ALA A 63 -27.93 -1.71 3.31
N LEU A 64 -26.96 -2.61 3.41
CA LEU A 64 -27.10 -3.86 4.13
C LEU A 64 -26.59 -3.71 5.56
N PHE A 65 -27.31 -4.34 6.49
CA PHE A 65 -26.96 -4.38 7.90
C PHE A 65 -27.23 -5.76 8.49
N LEU A 66 -26.40 -6.16 9.45
CA LEU A 66 -26.65 -7.34 10.27
C LEU A 66 -27.41 -6.91 11.53
N VAL A 67 -28.53 -7.56 11.84
CA VAL A 67 -29.29 -7.30 13.07
C VAL A 67 -28.59 -8.01 14.23
N PRO A 68 -27.98 -7.29 15.19
CA PRO A 68 -27.21 -7.95 16.25
C PRO A 68 -28.12 -8.48 17.36
N TYR A 69 -29.09 -7.68 17.78
CA TYR A 69 -30.15 -8.04 18.73
C TYR A 69 -31.32 -7.07 18.58
N LEU A 70 -32.50 -7.48 19.06
CA LEU A 70 -33.69 -6.63 19.13
C LEU A 70 -33.77 -5.99 20.52
N ARG A 71 -34.07 -4.70 20.57
CA ARG A 71 -34.20 -3.95 21.83
C ARG A 71 -35.65 -3.94 22.31
N ASP A 72 -35.85 -4.32 23.57
CA ASP A 72 -37.16 -4.28 24.25
C ASP A 72 -37.42 -2.97 25.01
N ASP A 73 -36.37 -2.18 25.24
CA ASP A 73 -36.35 -0.92 26.00
C ASP A 73 -36.80 0.30 25.18
N VAL A 74 -36.79 0.21 23.85
CA VAL A 74 -37.16 1.31 22.96
C VAL A 74 -38.69 1.39 22.85
N GLN A 75 -39.28 2.36 23.57
CA GLN A 75 -40.73 2.63 23.54
C GLN A 75 -41.27 3.06 22.17
N LEU A 76 -40.39 3.46 21.24
CA LEU A 76 -40.77 3.89 19.90
C LEU A 76 -41.02 2.69 18.98
N ARG A 77 -42.29 2.47 18.66
CA ARG A 77 -42.73 1.52 17.63
C ARG A 77 -42.31 2.03 16.25
N ASP A 78 -41.96 1.11 15.36
CA ASP A 78 -41.70 1.37 13.93
C ASP A 78 -40.53 2.34 13.64
N VAL A 79 -39.51 2.36 14.51
CA VAL A 79 -38.28 3.17 14.34
C VAL A 79 -37.06 2.28 14.16
N ILE A 80 -36.21 2.64 13.18
CA ILE A 80 -34.87 2.08 12.99
C ILE A 80 -33.85 3.16 13.28
N SER A 81 -32.83 2.83 14.08
CA SER A 81 -31.71 3.74 14.36
C SER A 81 -30.43 3.21 13.73
N ILE A 82 -29.78 4.04 12.91
CA ILE A 82 -28.55 3.71 12.17
C ILE A 82 -27.42 4.63 12.60
N GLU A 83 -26.19 4.12 12.60
CA GLU A 83 -25.01 4.91 12.86
C GLU A 83 -24.90 6.09 11.88
N HIS A 84 -24.63 7.29 12.40
CA HIS A 84 -24.58 8.51 11.60
C HIS A 84 -23.54 8.46 10.46
N SER A 85 -22.38 7.86 10.68
CA SER A 85 -21.30 7.78 9.69
C SER A 85 -21.70 6.92 8.47
N ILE A 86 -22.39 5.81 8.73
CA ILE A 86 -22.91 4.90 7.70
C ILE A 86 -24.07 5.57 6.98
N ALA A 87 -25.01 6.19 7.71
CA ALA A 87 -26.14 6.89 7.10
C ALA A 87 -25.70 7.99 6.12
N GLN A 88 -24.64 8.75 6.44
CA GLN A 88 -24.05 9.73 5.51
C GLN A 88 -23.49 9.09 4.24
N THR A 89 -22.81 7.94 4.37
CA THR A 89 -22.19 7.22 3.25
C THR A 89 -23.25 6.71 2.25
N PHE A 90 -24.38 6.20 2.75
CA PHE A 90 -25.49 5.71 1.94
C PHE A 90 -26.57 6.77 1.64
N LYS A 91 -26.33 8.04 2.00
CA LYS A 91 -27.26 9.17 1.81
C LYS A 91 -28.63 8.97 2.47
N LEU A 92 -28.70 8.18 3.54
CA LEU A 92 -29.92 7.95 4.29
C LEU A 92 -30.23 9.20 5.14
N GLN A 93 -31.39 9.81 4.89
CA GLN A 93 -31.79 11.06 5.54
C GLN A 93 -32.55 10.78 6.84
N PRO A 94 -32.20 11.47 7.94
CA PRO A 94 -32.87 11.26 9.22
C PRO A 94 -34.35 11.66 9.13
N HIS A 95 -35.19 10.98 9.91
CA HIS A 95 -36.63 11.19 10.02
C HIS A 95 -37.48 10.90 8.78
N LYS A 96 -36.86 10.53 7.64
CA LYS A 96 -37.57 9.97 6.50
C LYS A 96 -37.94 8.51 6.75
N VAL A 97 -38.95 8.05 6.02
CA VAL A 97 -39.37 6.65 6.02
C VAL A 97 -38.43 5.85 5.13
N VAL A 98 -37.94 4.73 5.66
CA VAL A 98 -37.12 3.75 4.94
C VAL A 98 -37.88 2.44 4.80
N CYS A 99 -37.66 1.75 3.69
CA CYS A 99 -38.10 0.38 3.50
C CYS A 99 -37.03 -0.56 4.07
N VAL A 100 -37.48 -1.54 4.85
CA VAL A 100 -36.64 -2.58 5.44
C VAL A 100 -37.12 -3.94 4.96
N GLN A 101 -36.21 -4.71 4.38
CA GLN A 101 -36.48 -6.05 3.86
C GLN A 101 -35.44 -7.04 4.36
N VAL A 102 -35.87 -8.24 4.74
CA VAL A 102 -34.95 -9.35 5.05
C VAL A 102 -34.45 -9.96 3.75
N VAL A 103 -33.13 -10.08 3.62
CA VAL A 103 -32.46 -10.61 2.43
C VAL A 103 -31.71 -11.89 2.80
N ASP A 104 -31.69 -12.84 1.88
CA ASP A 104 -30.96 -14.09 2.07
C ASP A 104 -29.45 -13.88 2.01
N LYS A 105 -28.70 -14.55 2.90
CA LYS A 105 -27.27 -14.34 3.11
C LYS A 105 -26.44 -14.76 1.90
N GLU A 106 -26.82 -15.86 1.25
CA GLU A 106 -26.13 -16.35 0.04
C GLU A 106 -26.25 -15.32 -1.10
N SER A 107 -27.42 -14.70 -1.19
CA SER A 107 -27.73 -13.65 -2.16
C SER A 107 -27.03 -12.31 -1.90
N VAL A 108 -26.26 -12.14 -0.83
CA VAL A 108 -25.48 -10.91 -0.54
C VAL A 108 -24.04 -11.18 -0.13
N THR A 109 -23.59 -12.45 -0.25
CA THR A 109 -22.23 -12.84 0.09
C THR A 109 -21.23 -12.23 -0.90
N LEU A 110 -20.14 -11.69 -0.35
CA LEU A 110 -19.04 -11.06 -1.10
C LEU A 110 -18.01 -12.10 -1.55
N ASP A 111 -17.35 -11.86 -2.68
CA ASP A 111 -16.28 -12.72 -3.19
C ASP A 111 -14.90 -12.23 -2.74
N LEU A 112 -14.68 -10.92 -2.78
CA LEU A 112 -13.44 -10.26 -2.40
C LEU A 112 -13.72 -8.97 -1.62
N VAL A 113 -12.99 -8.78 -0.53
CA VAL A 113 -13.03 -7.58 0.30
C VAL A 113 -11.63 -7.01 0.38
N GLU A 114 -11.46 -5.75 0.01
CA GLU A 114 -10.22 -5.03 0.24
C GLU A 114 -10.30 -4.21 1.54
N LEU A 115 -9.25 -4.28 2.35
CA LEU A 115 -9.13 -3.59 3.62
C LEU A 115 -7.87 -2.73 3.64
N TYR A 116 -8.01 -1.46 3.96
CA TYR A 116 -6.91 -0.50 4.05
C TYR A 116 -6.44 -0.33 5.49
N ILE A 117 -5.12 -0.48 5.69
CA ILE A 117 -4.44 -0.26 6.96
C ILE A 117 -3.54 0.95 6.81
N ARG A 118 -3.59 1.86 7.79
CA ARG A 118 -2.84 3.11 7.77
C ARG A 118 -2.13 3.38 9.09
N ASP A 119 -0.86 3.80 8.99
CA ASP A 119 0.00 4.28 10.08
C ASP A 119 0.11 3.27 11.24
N GLN A 120 -0.04 1.99 10.94
CA GLN A 120 -0.12 0.91 11.94
C GLN A 120 0.56 -0.34 11.41
N TYR A 121 1.18 -1.09 12.32
CA TYR A 121 1.72 -2.40 12.03
C TYR A 121 0.64 -3.46 12.15
N PHE A 122 0.53 -4.33 11.15
CA PHE A 122 -0.41 -5.45 11.15
C PHE A 122 0.36 -6.75 10.97
N SER A 123 0.26 -7.70 11.91
CA SER A 123 0.95 -8.99 11.75
C SER A 123 0.05 -9.99 11.03
N ARG A 124 0.64 -11.01 10.38
CA ARG A 124 -0.15 -12.09 9.73
C ARG A 124 -1.05 -12.83 10.70
N SER A 125 -0.62 -12.98 11.96
CA SER A 125 -1.45 -13.57 13.02
C SER A 125 -2.65 -12.70 13.36
N ASP A 126 -2.47 -11.38 13.41
CA ASP A 126 -3.57 -10.44 13.65
C ASP A 126 -4.51 -10.42 12.45
N SER A 127 -3.98 -10.47 11.22
CA SER A 127 -4.78 -10.61 10.01
C SER A 127 -5.68 -11.83 10.04
N TYR A 128 -5.13 -12.97 10.41
CA TYR A 128 -5.90 -14.20 10.51
C TYR A 128 -7.00 -14.08 11.57
N ARG A 129 -6.68 -13.58 12.77
CA ARG A 129 -7.67 -13.39 13.84
C ARG A 129 -8.76 -12.39 13.44
N PHE A 130 -8.38 -11.32 12.75
CA PHE A 130 -9.30 -10.31 12.26
C PHE A 130 -10.26 -10.90 11.21
N ILE A 131 -9.76 -11.71 10.27
CA ILE A 131 -10.61 -12.44 9.30
C ILE A 131 -11.64 -13.31 10.03
N GLN A 132 -11.22 -14.07 11.06
CA GLN A 132 -12.14 -14.93 11.82
C GLN A 132 -13.25 -14.14 12.50
N GLN A 133 -12.96 -12.92 12.96
CA GLN A 133 -13.97 -12.07 13.59
C GLN A 133 -14.88 -11.33 12.60
N LEU A 134 -14.38 -11.00 11.41
CA LEU A 134 -15.20 -10.40 10.34
C LEU A 134 -16.17 -11.41 9.71
N THR A 135 -15.82 -12.69 9.77
CA THR A 135 -16.65 -13.77 9.20
C THR A 135 -18.00 -13.81 9.91
N GLY A 136 -19.08 -13.80 9.12
CA GLY A 136 -20.43 -13.73 9.64
C GLY A 136 -20.97 -12.32 9.88
N GLY A 137 -20.18 -11.29 9.60
CA GLY A 137 -20.56 -9.88 9.65
C GLY A 137 -21.03 -9.30 8.31
N VAL A 138 -21.60 -8.10 8.35
CA VAL A 138 -21.86 -7.27 7.16
C VAL A 138 -20.86 -6.12 7.15
N LEU A 139 -20.28 -5.86 5.99
CA LEU A 139 -19.34 -4.77 5.77
C LEU A 139 -19.93 -3.73 4.83
N GLN A 140 -19.57 -2.48 5.09
CA GLN A 140 -19.90 -1.35 4.26
C GLN A 140 -18.62 -0.62 3.84
N VAL A 141 -18.60 -0.12 2.60
CA VAL A 141 -17.49 0.67 2.06
C VAL A 141 -17.20 1.87 2.96
N ASN A 142 -15.91 2.21 3.13
CA ASN A 142 -15.40 3.28 3.98
C ASN A 142 -15.66 3.16 5.49
N LYS A 143 -16.29 2.08 5.94
CA LYS A 143 -16.45 1.83 7.38
C LYS A 143 -15.09 1.67 8.04
N LYS A 144 -14.89 2.33 9.18
CA LYS A 144 -13.71 2.14 10.03
C LYS A 144 -14.04 1.12 11.10
N ILE A 145 -13.23 0.08 11.19
CA ILE A 145 -13.41 -1.03 12.13
C ILE A 145 -12.23 -1.00 13.09
N GLY A 146 -12.53 -0.93 14.39
CA GLY A 146 -11.55 -1.07 15.45
C GLY A 146 -11.37 -2.54 15.84
N TYR A 147 -10.15 -3.01 16.07
CA TYR A 147 -9.88 -4.31 16.67
C TYR A 147 -8.58 -4.26 17.48
N ASN A 148 -8.63 -4.55 18.78
CA ASN A 148 -7.46 -4.55 19.66
C ASN A 148 -6.54 -3.33 19.46
N GLN A 149 -7.10 -2.10 19.53
CA GLN A 149 -6.41 -0.83 19.28
C GLN A 149 -5.96 -0.58 17.82
N MET A 150 -6.17 -1.55 16.93
CA MET A 150 -5.92 -1.42 15.50
C MET A 150 -7.14 -0.83 14.81
N ARG A 151 -6.94 -0.03 13.77
CA ARG A 151 -7.99 0.55 12.95
C ARG A 151 -7.78 0.18 11.50
N VAL A 152 -8.81 -0.42 10.92
CA VAL A 152 -8.85 -0.85 9.53
C VAL A 152 -10.01 -0.15 8.84
N GLN A 153 -9.79 0.36 7.64
CA GLN A 153 -10.83 0.96 6.83
C GLN A 153 -11.26 -0.04 5.74
N VAL A 154 -12.55 -0.24 5.58
CA VAL A 154 -13.09 -1.04 4.48
C VAL A 154 -12.90 -0.28 3.17
N GLY A 155 -12.23 -0.92 2.23
CA GLY A 155 -11.99 -0.43 0.89
C GLY A 155 -13.10 -0.85 -0.06
N GLU A 156 -12.71 -1.53 -1.13
CA GLU A 156 -13.62 -2.01 -2.15
C GLU A 156 -14.24 -3.36 -1.78
N LEU A 157 -15.53 -3.51 -2.02
CA LEU A 157 -16.26 -4.76 -1.87
C LEU A 157 -16.65 -5.27 -3.26
N TRP A 158 -16.31 -6.52 -3.54
CA TRP A 158 -16.49 -7.13 -4.86
C TRP A 158 -17.37 -8.36 -4.78
N ARG A 159 -18.26 -8.48 -5.76
CA ARG A 159 -19.14 -9.62 -5.91
C ARG A 159 -19.46 -9.84 -7.39
N LYS A 160 -19.26 -11.05 -7.89
CA LYS A 160 -19.44 -11.46 -9.29
C LYS A 160 -18.76 -10.52 -10.30
N GLY A 161 -17.64 -9.91 -9.91
CA GLY A 161 -16.88 -8.96 -10.73
C GLY A 161 -17.38 -7.52 -10.69
N GLU A 162 -18.44 -7.22 -9.94
CA GLU A 162 -18.98 -5.86 -9.77
C GLU A 162 -18.65 -5.31 -8.37
N LYS A 163 -18.59 -3.98 -8.26
CA LYS A 163 -18.37 -3.27 -7.00
C LYS A 163 -19.69 -3.02 -6.29
N TYR A 164 -19.74 -3.33 -5.00
CA TYR A 164 -20.90 -3.10 -4.15
C TYR A 164 -20.56 -2.18 -2.98
N SER A 165 -21.55 -1.44 -2.48
CA SER A 165 -21.38 -0.53 -1.34
C SER A 165 -21.48 -1.23 0.01
N SER A 166 -22.19 -2.37 0.06
CA SER A 166 -22.31 -3.21 1.26
C SER A 166 -22.43 -4.69 0.88
N GLY A 167 -22.10 -5.58 1.81
CA GLY A 167 -22.26 -7.02 1.60
C GLY A 167 -21.91 -7.87 2.81
N TYR A 168 -22.28 -9.14 2.74
CA TYR A 168 -22.06 -10.12 3.80
C TYR A 168 -20.73 -10.84 3.62
N VAL A 169 -19.99 -11.04 4.72
CA VAL A 169 -18.73 -11.78 4.75
C VAL A 169 -19.04 -13.24 5.08
N GLY A 170 -19.02 -14.07 4.05
CA GLY A 170 -19.15 -15.52 4.20
C GLY A 170 -17.80 -16.20 4.44
N PRO A 171 -17.80 -17.52 4.73
CA PRO A 171 -16.58 -18.30 4.91
C PRO A 171 -15.73 -18.40 3.63
N GLU A 172 -16.36 -18.31 2.45
CA GLU A 172 -15.70 -18.36 1.14
C GLU A 172 -15.18 -16.98 0.66
N THR A 173 -15.53 -15.90 1.37
CA THR A 173 -15.13 -14.53 1.00
C THR A 173 -13.63 -14.35 1.20
N LYS A 174 -12.92 -13.93 0.14
CA LYS A 174 -11.50 -13.63 0.21
C LYS A 174 -11.28 -12.22 0.76
N ILE A 175 -10.37 -12.06 1.70
CA ILE A 175 -10.05 -10.76 2.29
C ILE A 175 -8.60 -10.39 1.93
N ALA A 176 -8.43 -9.26 1.26
CA ALA A 176 -7.15 -8.71 0.85
C ALA A 176 -6.81 -7.47 1.69
N PHE A 177 -5.70 -7.54 2.41
CA PHE A 177 -5.17 -6.39 3.16
C PHE A 177 -4.25 -5.56 2.28
N ARG A 178 -4.49 -4.25 2.26
CA ARG A 178 -3.69 -3.23 1.57
C ARG A 178 -3.14 -2.27 2.60
N SER A 179 -1.84 -1.98 2.53
CA SER A 179 -1.24 -0.99 3.42
C SER A 179 -1.14 0.35 2.68
N SER A 180 -1.80 1.38 3.22
CA SER A 180 -1.62 2.77 2.77
C SER A 180 -0.32 3.37 3.32
N THR A 181 0.41 2.64 4.17
CA THR A 181 1.72 3.02 4.67
C THR A 181 2.75 1.94 4.39
N ALA A 182 3.82 2.27 3.69
CA ALA A 182 4.80 1.31 3.18
C ALA A 182 6.21 1.89 3.24
N VAL A 183 7.21 1.03 3.42
CA VAL A 183 8.60 1.42 3.22
C VAL A 183 8.94 1.13 1.77
N MET A 184 9.18 2.19 0.99
CA MET A 184 9.41 2.12 -0.44
C MET A 184 10.86 2.42 -0.78
N GLN A 185 11.44 1.58 -1.63
CA GLN A 185 12.78 1.81 -2.17
C GLN A 185 12.67 1.99 -3.67
N ILE A 186 13.10 3.14 -4.15
CA ILE A 186 13.06 3.51 -5.57
C ILE A 186 14.49 3.50 -6.08
N PHE A 187 14.81 2.53 -6.92
CA PHE A 187 16.09 2.42 -7.60
C PHE A 187 15.95 2.96 -9.02
N ILE A 188 16.82 3.90 -9.39
CA ILE A 188 16.83 4.51 -10.72
C ILE A 188 18.14 4.15 -11.39
N GLN A 189 18.05 3.34 -12.45
CA GLN A 189 19.21 2.97 -13.24
C GLN A 189 19.64 4.15 -14.10
N LEU A 190 20.86 4.63 -13.93
CA LEU A 190 21.45 5.63 -14.80
C LEU A 190 22.27 4.94 -15.87
N SER A 191 21.64 4.64 -17.00
CA SER A 191 22.30 4.09 -18.18
C SER A 191 22.64 5.18 -19.19
N LYS A 192 23.46 4.88 -20.19
CA LYS A 192 23.84 5.82 -21.26
C LYS A 192 22.64 6.53 -21.91
N GLU A 193 21.53 5.80 -22.06
CA GLU A 193 20.30 6.29 -22.67
C GLU A 193 19.61 7.42 -21.88
N MET A 194 19.87 7.55 -20.57
CA MET A 194 19.26 8.60 -19.74
C MET A 194 19.63 10.02 -20.18
N TRP A 195 20.77 10.17 -20.87
CA TRP A 195 21.26 11.44 -21.44
C TRP A 195 20.88 11.64 -22.91
N LEU A 196 20.14 10.70 -23.51
CA LEU A 196 19.64 10.83 -24.88
C LEU A 196 18.27 11.53 -24.89
N PHE A 197 18.00 12.21 -26.00
CA PHE A 197 16.67 12.75 -26.30
C PHE A 197 15.76 11.65 -26.84
N ASP A 198 14.49 11.72 -26.47
CA ASP A 198 13.44 10.92 -27.07
C ASP A 198 12.94 11.52 -28.39
N GLU A 199 11.96 10.85 -29.01
CA GLU A 199 11.29 11.29 -30.23
C GLU A 199 10.55 12.63 -30.10
N HIS A 200 10.13 13.00 -28.89
CA HIS A 200 9.47 14.27 -28.57
C HIS A 200 10.44 15.38 -28.14
N GLY A 201 11.74 15.11 -28.07
CA GLY A 201 12.77 16.07 -27.68
C GLY A 201 12.96 16.26 -26.17
N ASP A 202 12.37 15.41 -25.33
CA ASP A 202 12.65 15.37 -23.88
C ASP A 202 13.83 14.42 -23.59
N LEU A 203 14.63 14.70 -22.56
CA LEU A 203 15.60 13.70 -22.07
C LEU A 203 14.86 12.53 -21.40
N TYR A 204 15.35 11.30 -21.54
CA TYR A 204 14.78 10.13 -20.84
C TYR A 204 14.75 10.30 -19.32
N PHE A 205 15.76 10.97 -18.75
CA PHE A 205 15.75 11.31 -17.33
C PHE A 205 14.63 12.30 -16.95
N GLU A 206 14.30 13.26 -17.81
CA GLU A 206 13.21 14.21 -17.57
C GLU A 206 11.85 13.51 -17.58
N LYS A 207 11.65 12.51 -18.45
CA LYS A 207 10.46 11.64 -18.41
C LYS A 207 10.36 10.86 -17.10
N THR A 208 11.49 10.33 -16.61
CA THR A 208 11.53 9.65 -15.30
C THR A 208 11.11 10.59 -14.18
N LEU A 209 11.57 11.84 -14.21
CA LEU A 209 11.16 12.85 -13.23
C LEU A 209 9.70 13.26 -13.34
N LYS A 210 9.14 13.34 -14.57
CA LYS A 210 7.71 13.57 -14.78
C LYS A 210 6.90 12.44 -14.11
N PHE A 211 7.28 11.18 -14.35
CA PHE A 211 6.65 10.02 -13.68
C PHE A 211 6.73 10.10 -12.15
N LEU A 212 7.92 10.39 -11.59
CA LEU A 212 8.10 10.51 -10.14
C LEU A 212 7.28 11.68 -9.57
N SER A 213 7.14 12.78 -10.32
CA SER A 213 6.32 13.91 -9.91
C SER A 213 4.84 13.56 -9.85
N GLU A 214 4.31 12.81 -10.82
CA GLU A 214 2.93 12.34 -10.79
C GLU A 214 2.72 11.36 -9.62
N LEU A 215 3.68 10.45 -9.40
CA LEU A 215 3.62 9.49 -8.30
C LEU A 215 3.52 10.20 -6.94
N PHE A 216 4.46 11.10 -6.64
CA PHE A 216 4.56 11.73 -5.32
C PHE A 216 3.53 12.84 -5.10
N LEU A 217 3.23 13.63 -6.13
CA LEU A 217 2.42 14.84 -5.98
C LEU A 217 0.94 14.62 -6.28
N LYS A 218 0.58 13.54 -6.97
CA LYS A 218 -0.81 13.24 -7.36
C LYS A 218 -1.31 11.92 -6.79
N PHE A 219 -0.68 10.79 -7.17
CA PHE A 219 -1.19 9.47 -6.82
C PHE A 219 -1.17 9.16 -5.32
N TRP A 220 -0.09 9.52 -4.61
CA TRP A 220 0.00 9.29 -3.17
C TRP A 220 -0.99 10.14 -2.35
N PRO A 221 -1.15 11.46 -2.61
CA PRO A 221 -2.19 12.26 -1.96
C PRO A 221 -3.61 11.79 -2.24
N GLU A 222 -3.93 11.44 -3.50
CA GLU A 222 -5.27 10.96 -3.89
C GLU A 222 -5.63 9.64 -3.19
N SER A 223 -4.65 8.75 -3.01
CA SER A 223 -4.83 7.48 -2.27
C SER A 223 -4.69 7.63 -0.75
N ASN A 224 -4.45 8.84 -0.24
CA ASN A 224 -4.23 9.13 1.18
C ASN A 224 -3.12 8.25 1.80
N SER A 225 -2.10 7.95 0.99
CA SER A 225 -1.00 7.05 1.35
C SER A 225 0.15 7.82 1.99
N ASN A 226 0.87 7.17 2.89
CA ASN A 226 2.02 7.75 3.57
C ASN A 226 3.20 6.78 3.63
N HIS A 227 4.15 6.97 2.75
CA HIS A 227 5.25 6.04 2.55
C HIS A 227 6.58 6.61 3.04
N ASP A 228 7.40 5.73 3.62
CA ASP A 228 8.79 6.04 3.96
C ASP A 228 9.63 5.73 2.71
N GLY A 229 10.17 6.76 2.08
CA GLY A 229 10.87 6.65 0.80
C GLY A 229 12.38 6.55 0.96
N SER A 230 13.03 5.71 0.14
CA SER A 230 14.46 5.81 -0.16
C SER A 230 14.64 5.89 -1.67
N ILE A 231 15.49 6.79 -2.16
CA ILE A 231 15.82 6.91 -3.59
C ILE A 231 17.31 6.69 -3.78
N ILE A 232 17.63 5.73 -4.66
CA ILE A 232 19.00 5.31 -4.95
C ILE A 232 19.23 5.38 -6.46
N PHE A 233 20.24 6.13 -6.88
CA PHE A 233 20.79 6.03 -8.23
C PHE A 233 21.78 4.90 -8.28
N PHE A 234 21.73 4.12 -9.35
CA PHE A 234 22.71 3.07 -9.57
C PHE A 234 23.13 3.02 -11.03
N THR A 235 24.40 2.70 -11.25
CA THR A 235 24.96 2.58 -12.60
C THR A 235 26.14 1.60 -12.60
N ARG A 236 26.46 1.08 -13.79
CA ARG A 236 27.69 0.37 -14.07
C ARG A 236 28.51 1.22 -15.05
N VAL A 237 29.80 1.38 -14.77
CA VAL A 237 30.73 2.08 -15.65
C VAL A 237 31.78 1.09 -16.13
N PHE A 238 31.94 1.02 -17.44
CA PHE A 238 32.98 0.22 -18.08
C PHE A 238 34.29 1.01 -18.15
N LEU A 239 35.38 0.29 -17.95
CA LEU A 239 36.75 0.80 -17.94
C LEU A 239 37.48 0.17 -19.12
N ASP A 240 37.62 0.93 -20.20
CA ASP A 240 38.45 0.53 -21.35
C ASP A 240 39.90 0.97 -21.10
N ASP A 241 40.85 0.23 -21.68
CA ASP A 241 42.30 0.50 -21.62
C ASP A 241 42.88 0.56 -20.19
N LEU A 242 42.29 -0.20 -19.27
CA LEU A 242 42.76 -0.28 -17.88
C LEU A 242 44.18 -0.88 -17.81
N PRO A 243 45.18 -0.16 -17.23
CA PRO A 243 46.54 -0.65 -17.11
C PRO A 243 46.61 -1.99 -16.37
N SER A 244 47.49 -2.89 -16.81
CA SER A 244 47.63 -4.26 -16.28
C SER A 244 47.84 -4.34 -14.77
N VAL A 245 48.42 -3.29 -14.18
CA VAL A 245 48.61 -3.13 -12.72
C VAL A 245 47.27 -3.08 -11.98
N TYR A 246 46.25 -2.50 -12.59
CA TYR A 246 44.93 -2.27 -11.98
C TYR A 246 43.88 -3.33 -12.35
N GLN A 247 44.12 -4.14 -13.38
CA GLN A 247 43.19 -5.18 -13.85
C GLN A 247 42.81 -6.19 -12.76
N LYS A 248 43.71 -6.51 -11.82
CA LYS A 248 43.41 -7.40 -10.69
C LYS A 248 42.45 -6.80 -9.64
N ARG A 249 42.21 -5.49 -9.68
CA ARG A 249 41.38 -4.76 -8.70
C ARG A 249 39.99 -4.40 -9.23
N ALA A 250 39.83 -4.34 -10.55
CA ALA A 250 38.55 -4.06 -11.19
C ALA A 250 37.72 -5.34 -11.32
N ASN A 251 36.40 -5.19 -11.34
CA ASN A 251 35.53 -6.33 -11.66
C ASN A 251 35.62 -6.61 -13.16
N CYS A 252 35.46 -7.87 -13.54
CA CYS A 252 35.51 -8.30 -14.93
C CYS A 252 34.24 -9.09 -15.25
N ASN A 253 33.60 -8.76 -16.36
CA ASN A 253 32.42 -9.50 -16.80
C ASN A 253 32.84 -10.82 -17.50
N ALA A 254 31.86 -11.63 -17.88
CA ALA A 254 32.12 -12.90 -18.59
C ALA A 254 32.79 -12.72 -19.96
N GLU A 255 32.73 -11.52 -20.54
CA GLU A 255 33.31 -11.17 -21.84
C GLU A 255 34.72 -10.57 -21.71
N GLY A 256 35.27 -10.45 -20.50
CA GLY A 256 36.59 -9.88 -20.28
C GLY A 256 36.63 -8.35 -20.14
N ARG A 257 35.48 -7.65 -20.18
CA ARG A 257 35.39 -6.19 -20.00
C ARG A 257 35.45 -5.83 -18.51
N PHE A 258 36.25 -4.82 -18.18
CA PHE A 258 36.37 -4.33 -16.81
C PHE A 258 35.26 -3.33 -16.47
N PHE A 259 34.70 -3.41 -15.26
CA PHE A 259 33.64 -2.52 -14.82
C PHE A 259 33.68 -2.20 -13.33
N GLU A 260 33.05 -1.09 -12.94
CA GLU A 260 32.72 -0.76 -11.56
C GLU A 260 31.25 -0.36 -11.42
N ASP A 261 30.65 -0.82 -10.31
CA ASP A 261 29.25 -0.54 -9.97
C ASP A 261 29.19 0.59 -8.94
N PHE A 262 28.35 1.58 -9.21
CA PHE A 262 28.15 2.75 -8.36
C PHE A 262 26.72 2.81 -7.85
N TYR A 263 26.57 3.12 -6.56
CA TYR A 263 25.29 3.32 -5.91
C TYR A 263 25.34 4.62 -5.11
N ARG A 264 24.46 5.57 -5.44
CA ARG A 264 24.33 6.84 -4.74
C ARG A 264 22.96 6.93 -4.08
N VAL A 265 22.96 7.02 -2.76
CA VAL A 265 21.75 7.25 -1.97
C VAL A 265 21.49 8.74 -1.92
N ILE A 266 20.34 9.16 -2.44
CA ILE A 266 19.94 10.58 -2.47
C ILE A 266 19.03 10.89 -1.29
N VAL A 267 18.18 9.92 -0.97
CA VAL A 267 17.17 9.99 0.09
C VAL A 267 17.19 8.67 0.85
N GLN A 268 17.19 8.73 2.18
CA GLN A 268 17.28 7.54 3.02
C GLN A 268 16.20 7.50 4.10
N ASN A 269 15.18 6.66 3.89
CA ASN A 269 14.16 6.30 4.87
C ASN A 269 13.50 7.52 5.54
N GLU A 270 13.10 8.48 4.72
CA GLU A 270 12.45 9.71 5.17
C GLU A 270 10.99 9.72 4.74
N ARG A 271 10.16 10.31 5.60
CA ARG A 271 8.73 10.52 5.38
C ARG A 271 8.53 11.98 5.00
N PHE A 272 8.32 12.23 3.71
CA PHE A 272 8.19 13.59 3.20
C PHE A 272 6.75 14.04 3.07
N THR A 273 6.55 15.32 3.34
CA THR A 273 5.37 16.09 2.94
C THR A 273 5.40 16.39 1.44
N LEU A 274 4.26 16.84 0.90
CA LEU A 274 4.13 17.21 -0.51
C LEU A 274 5.17 18.26 -0.96
N GLU A 275 5.44 19.27 -0.13
CA GLU A 275 6.41 20.32 -0.45
C GLU A 275 7.85 19.81 -0.42
N GLU A 276 8.15 18.87 0.47
CA GLU A 276 9.47 18.26 0.51
C GLU A 276 9.70 17.33 -0.68
N TRP A 277 8.68 16.65 -1.19
CA TRP A 277 8.79 15.89 -2.44
C TRP A 277 9.18 16.77 -3.65
N LYS A 278 8.69 18.01 -3.72
CA LYS A 278 9.14 18.97 -4.75
C LYS A 278 10.62 19.32 -4.60
N ARG A 279 11.13 19.44 -3.37
CA ARG A 279 12.55 19.66 -3.09
C ARG A 279 13.38 18.43 -3.49
N VAL A 280 12.91 17.23 -3.16
CA VAL A 280 13.57 15.97 -3.57
C VAL A 280 13.65 15.88 -5.09
N LEU A 281 12.59 16.17 -5.84
CA LEU A 281 12.64 16.20 -7.31
C LEU A 281 13.66 17.20 -7.86
N THR A 282 13.82 18.36 -7.20
CA THR A 282 14.85 19.35 -7.56
C THR A 282 16.25 18.84 -7.23
N GLN A 283 16.43 18.19 -6.09
CA GLN A 283 17.68 17.54 -5.70
C GLN A 283 18.05 16.45 -6.71
N LEU A 284 17.12 15.56 -7.12
CA LEU A 284 17.37 14.54 -8.14
C LEU A 284 17.90 15.13 -9.44
N LYS A 285 17.34 16.28 -9.88
CA LYS A 285 17.83 17.01 -11.06
C LYS A 285 19.26 17.51 -10.91
N LEU A 286 19.60 18.08 -9.75
CA LEU A 286 20.95 18.57 -9.47
C LEU A 286 21.95 17.40 -9.40
N GLU A 287 21.57 16.33 -8.72
CA GLU A 287 22.40 15.14 -8.58
C GLU A 287 22.70 14.50 -9.93
N PHE A 288 21.70 14.38 -10.81
CA PHE A 288 21.89 13.85 -12.16
C PHE A 288 22.90 14.67 -12.98
N LYS A 289 22.91 16.01 -12.85
CA LYS A 289 23.86 16.88 -13.56
C LYS A 289 25.31 16.67 -13.10
N VAL A 290 25.51 16.37 -11.83
CA VAL A 290 26.85 16.24 -11.23
C VAL A 290 27.35 14.79 -11.22
N PHE A 291 26.44 13.82 -11.33
CA PHE A 291 26.70 12.39 -11.17
C PHE A 291 27.87 11.86 -12.01
N LEU A 292 27.86 12.08 -13.33
CA LEU A 292 28.92 11.58 -14.20
C LEU A 292 30.28 12.21 -13.89
N ARG A 293 30.30 13.52 -13.65
CA ARG A 293 31.53 14.22 -13.30
C ARG A 293 32.15 13.69 -12.02
N GLU A 294 31.34 13.41 -11.00
CA GLU A 294 31.83 12.83 -9.75
C GLU A 294 32.37 11.41 -9.94
N ILE A 295 31.70 10.58 -10.75
CA ILE A 295 32.20 9.22 -11.05
C ILE A 295 33.51 9.29 -11.82
N THR A 296 33.61 10.14 -12.85
CA THR A 296 34.84 10.30 -13.61
C THR A 296 35.98 10.78 -12.71
N THR A 297 35.76 11.82 -11.89
CA THR A 297 36.77 12.29 -10.92
C THR A 297 37.21 11.19 -9.95
N TYR A 298 36.25 10.40 -9.45
CA TYR A 298 36.54 9.26 -8.58
C TYR A 298 37.40 8.20 -9.28
N LEU A 299 37.04 7.82 -10.51
CA LEU A 299 37.76 6.83 -11.31
C LEU A 299 39.18 7.31 -11.66
N SER A 300 39.35 8.58 -12.05
CA SER A 300 40.67 9.17 -12.31
C SER A 300 41.56 9.17 -11.05
N THR A 301 40.97 9.37 -9.87
CA THR A 301 41.71 9.30 -8.60
C THR A 301 42.09 7.87 -8.23
N ARG A 302 41.19 6.91 -8.49
CA ARG A 302 41.37 5.49 -8.16
C ARG A 302 42.34 4.79 -9.09
N TYR A 303 42.36 5.20 -10.36
CA TYR A 303 43.19 4.66 -11.43
C TYR A 303 44.04 5.78 -12.03
N PRO A 304 45.06 6.27 -11.30
CA PRO A 304 45.93 7.31 -11.80
C PRO A 304 46.76 6.78 -12.97
N ILE A 305 46.80 7.55 -14.05
CA ILE A 305 47.57 7.23 -15.25
C ILE A 305 48.94 7.89 -15.08
N CYS A 306 50.02 7.13 -15.21
CA CYS A 306 51.37 7.68 -15.24
C CYS A 306 51.61 8.41 -16.57
N ASP A 307 52.40 9.48 -16.55
CA ASP A 307 52.72 10.28 -17.75
C ASP A 307 53.12 9.40 -18.94
N GLY A 308 52.33 9.46 -20.02
CA GLY A 308 52.61 8.80 -21.30
C GLY A 308 51.73 7.58 -21.67
N ALA A 309 50.73 7.22 -20.86
CA ALA A 309 49.71 6.24 -21.26
C ALA A 309 48.42 6.91 -21.77
N ASP A 310 47.71 6.24 -22.68
CA ASP A 310 46.41 6.70 -23.20
C ASP A 310 45.41 6.94 -22.05
N GLU A 311 44.59 7.98 -22.17
CA GLU A 311 43.59 8.32 -21.14
C GLU A 311 42.62 7.15 -20.90
N LEU A 312 42.35 6.85 -19.62
CA LEU A 312 41.40 5.82 -19.20
C LEU A 312 40.03 6.18 -19.75
N THR A 313 39.58 5.42 -20.74
CA THR A 313 38.27 5.64 -21.35
C THR A 313 37.20 5.02 -20.46
N THR A 314 36.35 5.89 -19.91
CA THR A 314 35.23 5.48 -19.05
C THR A 314 33.91 5.79 -19.72
N TYR A 315 33.00 4.82 -19.76
CA TYR A 315 31.65 5.06 -20.26
C TYR A 315 30.60 4.31 -19.44
N VAL A 316 29.44 4.93 -19.33
CA VAL A 316 28.29 4.37 -18.63
C VAL A 316 27.73 3.20 -19.44
N SER A 317 27.36 2.12 -18.76
CA SER A 317 26.71 0.96 -19.36
C SER A 317 25.40 1.35 -20.03
N CYS A 318 25.10 0.71 -21.16
CA CYS A 318 23.74 0.69 -21.70
C CYS A 318 22.81 -0.06 -20.72
N ALA A 319 21.50 0.19 -20.82
CA ALA A 319 20.52 -0.47 -19.96
C ALA A 319 20.65 -2.02 -19.84
N PRO A 320 20.88 -2.80 -20.93
CA PRO A 320 20.98 -4.26 -20.84
C PRO A 320 22.24 -4.76 -20.10
N ASP A 321 23.32 -3.98 -20.11
CA ASP A 321 24.60 -4.33 -19.49
C ASP A 321 24.68 -3.92 -18.02
N GLY A 322 23.61 -3.30 -17.48
CA GLY A 322 23.61 -2.74 -16.14
C GLY A 322 23.48 -3.76 -15.01
N ASN A 323 23.74 -3.28 -13.80
CA ASN A 323 23.75 -4.02 -12.54
C ASN A 323 22.35 -4.16 -11.88
N PHE A 324 21.32 -4.43 -12.69
CA PHE A 324 19.94 -4.49 -12.23
C PHE A 324 19.69 -5.61 -11.20
N LEU A 325 20.23 -6.80 -11.44
CA LEU A 325 20.01 -7.96 -10.57
C LEU A 325 20.75 -7.79 -9.23
N GLU A 326 21.91 -7.15 -9.26
CA GLU A 326 22.68 -6.79 -8.08
C GLU A 326 21.94 -5.75 -7.25
N ALA A 327 21.38 -4.70 -7.89
CA ALA A 327 20.52 -3.71 -7.22
C ALA A 327 19.28 -4.35 -6.59
N LEU A 328 18.61 -5.25 -7.31
CA LEU A 328 17.47 -6.02 -6.80
C LEU A 328 17.88 -6.90 -5.61
N ASN A 329 19.02 -7.58 -5.70
CA ASN A 329 19.54 -8.40 -4.61
C ASN A 329 19.86 -7.55 -3.36
N MET A 330 20.41 -6.34 -3.53
CA MET A 330 20.63 -5.41 -2.42
C MET A 330 19.31 -4.98 -1.77
N ALA A 331 18.29 -4.66 -2.58
CA ALA A 331 16.97 -4.31 -2.07
C ALA A 331 16.38 -5.46 -1.23
N MET A 332 16.41 -6.69 -1.75
CA MET A 332 15.93 -7.88 -1.05
C MET A 332 16.74 -8.19 0.23
N ASN A 333 18.07 -8.04 0.20
CA ASN A 333 18.91 -8.28 1.37
C ASN A 333 18.67 -7.24 2.47
N ARG A 334 18.39 -5.98 2.11
CA ARG A 334 17.97 -4.95 3.08
C ARG A 334 16.61 -5.27 3.70
N GLU A 335 15.69 -5.81 2.90
CA GLU A 335 14.41 -6.28 3.41
C GLU A 335 14.57 -7.48 4.37
N CYS A 336 15.56 -8.34 4.13
CA CYS A 336 15.87 -9.49 4.97
C CYS A 336 16.65 -9.10 6.26
N SER A 337 17.60 -8.16 6.17
CA SER A 337 18.53 -7.82 7.26
C SER A 337 17.90 -7.08 8.43
N MET A 338 16.76 -6.41 8.25
CA MET A 338 16.01 -5.82 9.36
C MET A 338 15.44 -6.89 10.32
N CYS A 339 15.32 -8.14 9.87
CA CYS A 339 14.99 -9.28 10.71
C CYS A 339 16.21 -9.80 11.49
N CYS A 340 17.42 -9.66 10.94
CA CYS A 340 18.67 -10.12 11.57
C CYS A 340 19.22 -9.15 12.64
N LEU A 341 19.00 -7.84 12.52
CA LEU A 341 19.50 -6.88 13.53
C LEU A 341 18.83 -7.07 14.90
N LEU A 342 17.60 -7.59 14.97
CA LEU A 342 16.96 -7.98 16.23
C LEU A 342 17.58 -9.26 16.84
N CYS A 343 18.10 -10.16 15.99
CA CYS A 343 18.80 -11.38 16.42
C CYS A 343 20.22 -11.09 16.94
N LEU A 344 20.94 -10.13 16.36
CA LEU A 344 22.29 -9.76 16.82
C LEU A 344 22.31 -9.06 18.19
N ARG A 345 21.21 -8.41 18.60
CA ARG A 345 21.09 -7.83 19.96
C ARG A 345 20.75 -8.87 21.06
N THR A 346 20.36 -10.09 20.71
CA THR A 346 19.92 -11.10 21.68
C THR A 346 20.80 -12.35 21.75
N GLY A 347 21.94 -12.38 21.07
CA GLY A 347 22.99 -13.37 21.33
C GLY A 347 22.53 -14.84 21.24
N MET A 348 21.65 -15.16 20.28
CA MET A 348 21.30 -16.55 19.97
C MET A 348 21.68 -16.89 18.54
N TYR A 349 22.82 -17.57 18.39
CA TYR A 349 23.14 -18.35 17.20
C TYR A 349 22.14 -19.51 17.12
N LEU A 350 21.09 -19.36 16.32
CA LEU A 350 20.24 -20.46 15.88
C LEU A 350 20.08 -20.38 14.36
N ASN A 351 20.65 -21.39 13.70
CA ASN A 351 20.36 -21.85 12.34
C ASN A 351 19.21 -21.08 11.67
N CYS A 352 19.56 -20.15 10.77
CA CYS A 352 18.62 -19.38 9.96
C CYS A 352 18.00 -20.28 8.89
N LYS A 353 17.12 -21.18 9.34
CA LYS A 353 16.25 -22.03 8.53
C LYS A 353 14.85 -22.00 9.15
N ARG A 354 14.35 -20.80 9.48
CA ARG A 354 12.95 -20.60 9.89
C ARG A 354 12.41 -19.29 9.31
N ARG A 355 11.47 -19.48 8.37
CA ARG A 355 10.43 -18.53 7.94
C ARG A 355 9.88 -17.73 9.12
N LYS A 356 9.43 -16.48 8.85
CA LYS A 356 8.45 -15.60 9.56
C LYS A 356 9.02 -14.17 9.69
N ASN A 357 8.31 -13.04 9.74
CA ASN A 357 6.88 -12.70 9.74
C ASN A 357 6.82 -11.15 9.66
N HIS A 358 6.63 -10.53 8.49
CA HIS A 358 6.38 -9.08 8.43
C HIS A 358 5.33 -8.77 7.38
N PHE A 359 4.33 -7.96 7.75
CA PHE A 359 3.38 -7.33 6.82
C PHE A 359 3.48 -5.81 7.00
N ILE A 360 4.71 -5.30 6.96
CA ILE A 360 4.93 -3.96 6.41
C ILE A 360 5.03 -4.20 4.91
N SER A 361 4.17 -3.57 4.13
CA SER A 361 4.34 -3.58 2.68
C SER A 361 5.70 -2.92 2.41
N ARG A 362 6.68 -3.72 2.00
CA ARG A 362 7.97 -3.24 1.52
C ARG A 362 7.92 -3.42 0.01
N ILE A 363 8.03 -2.30 -0.71
CA ILE A 363 7.90 -2.28 -2.16
C ILE A 363 9.19 -1.67 -2.69
N SER A 364 9.94 -2.49 -3.41
CA SER A 364 11.11 -2.06 -4.16
C SER A 364 10.69 -1.84 -5.62
N ILE A 365 10.67 -0.59 -6.07
CA ILE A 365 10.39 -0.23 -7.46
C ILE A 365 11.73 0.08 -8.13
N ILE A 366 12.05 -0.67 -9.19
CA ILE A 366 13.27 -0.45 -9.96
C ILE A 366 12.87 0.07 -11.35
N PHE A 367 13.36 1.26 -11.69
CA PHE A 367 13.18 1.84 -13.02
C PHE A 367 14.36 1.48 -13.91
N THR A 368 14.09 0.71 -14.96
CA THR A 368 15.02 0.43 -16.07
C THR A 368 14.41 0.91 -17.37
N LEU A 369 14.69 2.16 -17.75
CA LEU A 369 14.28 2.72 -19.03
C LEU A 369 15.34 2.41 -20.09
N GLY A 370 15.27 1.19 -20.62
CA GLY A 370 16.04 0.82 -21.81
C GLY A 370 15.56 -0.45 -22.50
N SER A 371 14.78 -1.29 -21.82
CA SER A 371 14.20 -2.50 -22.42
C SER A 371 12.79 -2.29 -23.00
N LEU A 372 12.11 -1.19 -22.66
CA LEU A 372 10.74 -0.93 -23.13
C LEU A 372 10.66 -0.29 -24.52
N VAL A 373 11.77 0.25 -25.05
CA VAL A 373 11.80 0.91 -26.38
C VAL A 373 12.16 -0.07 -27.51
N CYS A 374 12.72 -1.26 -27.21
CA CYS A 374 13.15 -2.21 -28.24
C CYS A 374 12.10 -3.27 -28.62
N SER A 375 10.90 -3.30 -28.00
CA SER A 375 9.85 -4.31 -28.30
C SER A 375 8.64 -3.78 -29.08
N GLN A 376 8.58 -2.47 -29.40
CA GLN A 376 7.51 -1.90 -30.23
C GLN A 376 7.88 -1.72 -31.71
N SER A 377 9.04 -2.21 -32.16
CA SER A 377 9.32 -2.39 -33.59
C SER A 377 9.28 -3.88 -33.97
N LYS A 378 8.06 -4.40 -34.16
CA LYS A 378 7.76 -5.48 -35.10
C LYS A 378 6.27 -5.54 -35.38
#